data_AF-A0A1H7RCT8-F1
#
_entry.id   AF-A0A1H7RCT8-F1
#
_cell.length_a   1.000
_cell.length_b   1.000
_cell.length_c   1.000
_cell.angle_alpha   90.00
_cell.angle_beta   90.00
_cell.angle_gamma   90.00
#
_symmetry.space_group_name_H-M   'P 1'
#
loop_
_entity.id
_entity.type
_entity.pdbx_description
1 polymer ?
#
loop_
_entity_poly.entity_id
_entity_poly.type
_entity_poly.pdbx_seq_one_letter_code
_entity_poly.pdbx_strand_id
1 'polypeptide(L)'
;MPARLPCPPLAPRRLQGFTLVEALVALLVLSIGLLGLAGLQLFSLQSAHSAYQRTVASIMAMDAGERLWLAAATGVADPESVQGPWRGHWQHDPDAPERVGLPEAGASRLNCDASGCTVRIQWVDGRFEEEGSGGPVFEYALQPPSAWLP
;
A
#
# COMPACT_ATOMS: atom_id res chain seq x y z
N MET A 1 -89.19 -10.82 14.00
CA MET A 1 -88.40 -10.83 12.76
C MET A 1 -87.33 -9.73 12.86
N PRO A 2 -86.04 -10.03 13.03
CA PRO A 2 -85.02 -8.98 13.05
C PRO A 2 -84.62 -8.58 11.63
N ALA A 3 -84.59 -7.27 11.37
CA ALA A 3 -84.18 -6.68 10.11
C ALA A 3 -82.66 -6.84 9.92
N ARG A 4 -82.24 -7.30 8.73
CA ARG A 4 -80.83 -7.37 8.33
C ARG A 4 -80.37 -5.97 7.91
N LEU A 5 -79.38 -5.41 8.60
CA LEU A 5 -78.73 -4.17 8.20
C LEU A 5 -77.87 -4.40 6.95
N PRO A 6 -77.91 -3.52 5.94
CA PRO A 6 -77.02 -3.60 4.79
C PRO A 6 -75.58 -3.25 5.21
N CYS A 7 -74.65 -4.14 4.87
CA CYS A 7 -73.22 -3.94 5.09
C CYS A 7 -72.70 -2.87 4.11
N PRO A 8 -71.92 -1.87 4.57
CA PRO A 8 -71.34 -0.87 3.67
C PRO A 8 -70.31 -1.53 2.73
N PRO A 9 -70.26 -1.13 1.46
CA PRO A 9 -69.26 -1.65 0.53
C PRO A 9 -67.87 -1.20 1.00
N LEU A 10 -66.97 -2.16 1.26
CA LEU A 10 -65.56 -1.89 1.46
C LEU A 10 -65.00 -1.33 0.15
N ALA A 11 -64.60 -0.06 0.17
CA ALA A 11 -63.96 0.56 -0.98
C ALA A 11 -62.73 -0.26 -1.39
N PRO A 12 -62.56 -0.59 -2.69
CA PRO A 12 -61.39 -1.34 -3.12
C PRO A 12 -60.13 -0.50 -2.83
N ARG A 13 -59.23 -1.05 -2.00
CA ARG A 13 -57.86 -0.53 -1.91
C ARG A 13 -57.25 -0.66 -3.30
N ARG A 14 -57.03 0.47 -3.97
CA ARG A 14 -56.21 0.50 -5.19
C ARG A 14 -54.82 0.03 -4.78
N LEU A 15 -54.43 -1.19 -5.16
CA LEU A 15 -53.03 -1.57 -5.14
C LEU A 15 -52.34 -0.65 -6.15
N GLN A 16 -51.57 0.31 -5.65
CA GLN A 16 -50.57 1.01 -6.45
C GLN A 16 -49.46 0.00 -6.73
N GLY A 17 -49.61 -0.73 -7.84
CA GLY A 17 -48.56 -1.60 -8.34
C GLY A 17 -47.35 -0.76 -8.71
N PHE A 18 -46.19 -1.16 -8.22
CA PHE A 18 -44.88 -0.64 -8.63
C PHE A 18 -44.83 -0.62 -10.16
N THR A 19 -44.56 0.54 -10.75
CA THR A 19 -44.49 0.60 -12.22
C THR A 19 -43.21 -0.11 -12.69
N LEU A 20 -43.23 -0.77 -13.84
CA LEU A 20 -42.01 -1.43 -14.40
C LEU A 20 -40.86 -0.42 -14.58
N VAL A 21 -41.20 0.84 -14.83
CA VAL A 21 -40.27 1.98 -14.90
C VAL A 21 -39.60 2.24 -13.55
N GLU A 22 -40.34 2.15 -12.45
CA GLU A 22 -39.81 2.38 -11.10
C GLU A 22 -38.75 1.34 -10.72
N ALA A 23 -38.99 0.05 -11.05
CA ALA A 23 -38.00 -1.01 -10.85
C ALA A 23 -36.75 -0.82 -11.72
N LEU A 24 -36.92 -0.39 -12.97
CA LEU A 24 -35.81 -0.07 -13.88
C LEU A 24 -34.96 1.10 -13.37
N VAL A 25 -35.61 2.16 -12.88
CA VAL A 25 -34.91 3.31 -12.28
C VAL A 25 -34.17 2.88 -11.01
N ALA A 26 -34.78 2.06 -10.15
CA ALA A 26 -34.12 1.53 -8.96
C ALA A 26 -32.88 0.70 -9.31
N LEU A 27 -32.98 -0.19 -10.31
CA LEU A 27 -31.84 -0.99 -10.78
C LEU A 27 -30.74 -0.13 -11.42
N LEU A 28 -31.10 0.93 -12.15
CA LEU A 28 -30.15 1.87 -12.72
C LEU A 28 -29.38 2.63 -11.63
N VAL A 29 -30.08 3.15 -10.64
CA VAL A 29 -29.44 3.86 -9.52
C VAL A 29 -28.56 2.91 -8.71
N LEU A 30 -29.04 1.68 -8.46
CA LEU A 30 -28.28 0.65 -7.77
C LEU A 30 -27.01 0.27 -8.54
N SER A 31 -27.09 0.06 -9.85
CA SER A 31 -25.94 -0.34 -10.66
C SER A 31 -24.86 0.74 -10.68
N ILE A 32 -25.24 2.01 -10.81
CA ILE A 32 -24.32 3.15 -10.71
C ILE A 32 -23.68 3.20 -9.31
N GLY A 33 -24.47 3.00 -8.25
CA GLY A 33 -23.97 2.96 -6.87
C GLY A 33 -22.94 1.85 -6.63
N LEU A 34 -23.20 0.64 -7.14
CA LEU A 34 -22.29 -0.50 -7.05
C LEU A 34 -20.99 -0.27 -7.84
N LEU A 35 -21.08 0.37 -9.02
CA LEU A 35 -19.89 0.73 -9.81
C LEU A 35 -19.03 1.75 -9.07
N GLY A 36 -19.66 2.73 -8.40
CA GLY A 36 -18.97 3.68 -7.53
C GLY A 36 -18.25 2.99 -6.37
N LEU A 37 -18.91 2.05 -5.70
CA LEU A 37 -18.32 1.23 -4.63
C LEU A 37 -17.12 0.41 -5.12
N ALA A 38 -17.21 -0.21 -6.30
CA ALA A 38 -16.11 -0.94 -6.89
C ALA A 38 -14.90 -0.02 -7.17
N GLY A 39 -15.14 1.18 -7.68
CA GLY A 39 -14.09 2.20 -7.88
C GLY A 39 -13.40 2.59 -6.56
N LEU A 40 -14.18 2.83 -5.50
CA LEU A 40 -13.64 3.12 -4.17
C LEU A 40 -12.81 1.96 -3.62
N GLN A 41 -13.25 0.72 -3.83
CA GLN A 41 -12.52 -0.47 -3.40
C GLN A 41 -11.16 -0.58 -4.11
N LEU A 42 -11.12 -0.37 -5.43
CA LEU A 42 -9.87 -0.39 -6.19
C LEU A 42 -8.91 0.72 -5.75
N PHE A 43 -9.42 1.92 -5.47
CA PHE A 43 -8.62 3.02 -4.95
C PHE A 43 -8.04 2.70 -3.56
N SER A 44 -8.86 2.13 -2.68
CA SER A 44 -8.45 1.71 -1.34
C SER A 44 -7.32 0.67 -1.39
N LEU A 45 -7.43 -0.33 -2.28
CA LEU A 45 -6.39 -1.34 -2.48
C LEU A 45 -5.07 -0.72 -2.95
N GLN A 46 -5.11 0.20 -3.91
CA GLN A 46 -3.91 0.91 -4.39
C GLN A 46 -3.25 1.74 -3.28
N SER A 47 -4.06 2.44 -2.48
CA SER A 47 -3.56 3.20 -1.33
C SER A 47 -2.91 2.29 -0.29
N ALA A 48 -3.54 1.17 0.04
CA ALA A 48 -3.01 0.19 0.98
C ALA A 48 -1.68 -0.41 0.48
N HIS A 49 -1.60 -0.73 -0.82
CA HIS A 49 -0.39 -1.25 -1.43
C HIS A 49 0.78 -0.28 -1.33
N SER A 50 0.55 1.02 -1.58
CA SER A 50 1.60 2.03 -1.41
C SER A 50 2.03 2.22 0.04
N ALA A 51 1.08 2.24 0.98
CA ALA A 51 1.38 2.33 2.40
C ALA A 51 2.21 1.13 2.87
N TYR A 52 1.90 -0.05 2.36
CA TYR A 52 2.68 -1.27 2.59
C TYR A 52 4.12 -1.12 2.08
N GLN A 53 4.34 -0.70 0.82
CA GLN A 53 5.68 -0.50 0.28
C GLN A 53 6.50 0.51 1.11
N ARG A 54 5.89 1.62 1.54
CA ARG A 54 6.55 2.61 2.42
C ARG A 54 6.92 2.02 3.78
N THR A 55 6.07 1.15 4.33
CA THR A 55 6.35 0.45 5.58
C THR A 55 7.54 -0.48 5.42
N VAL A 56 7.58 -1.27 4.33
CA VAL A 56 8.71 -2.14 4.01
C VAL A 56 10.01 -1.34 3.81
N ALA A 57 9.95 -0.19 3.13
CA ALA A 57 11.11 0.68 2.96
C ALA A 57 11.65 1.18 4.31
N SER A 58 10.77 1.57 5.24
CA SER A 58 11.18 1.95 6.60
C SER A 58 11.86 0.80 7.34
N ILE A 59 11.32 -0.41 7.27
CA ILE A 59 11.91 -1.60 7.89
C ILE A 59 13.28 -1.92 7.27
N MET A 60 13.38 -1.86 5.95
CA MET A 60 14.64 -2.05 5.23
C MET A 60 15.70 -1.02 5.63
N ALA A 61 15.32 0.23 5.90
CA ALA A 61 16.23 1.27 6.38
C ALA A 61 16.74 0.99 7.80
N MET A 62 15.84 0.55 8.69
CA MET A 62 16.18 0.16 10.06
C MET A 62 17.15 -1.03 10.08
N ASP A 63 16.88 -2.09 9.29
CA ASP A 63 17.76 -3.25 9.16
C ASP A 63 19.14 -2.88 8.60
N ALA A 64 19.23 -1.96 7.63
CA ALA A 64 20.51 -1.41 7.17
C ALA A 64 21.27 -0.74 8.33
N GLY A 65 20.59 0.10 9.11
CA GLY A 65 21.17 0.74 10.27
C GLY A 65 21.71 -0.25 11.28
N GLU A 66 20.91 -1.23 11.68
CA GLU A 66 21.29 -2.27 12.63
C GLU A 66 22.55 -3.04 12.18
N ARG A 67 22.64 -3.38 10.88
CA ARG A 67 23.82 -4.05 10.32
C ARG A 67 25.06 -3.15 10.31
N LEU A 68 24.90 -1.85 10.03
CA LEU A 68 26.00 -0.88 10.13
C LEU A 68 26.49 -0.76 11.59
N TRP A 69 25.58 -0.70 12.56
CA TRP A 69 25.92 -0.69 13.99
C TRP A 69 26.67 -1.96 14.42
N LEU A 70 26.22 -3.13 13.95
CA LEU A 70 26.89 -4.40 14.23
C LEU A 70 28.30 -4.44 13.62
N ALA A 71 28.45 -4.03 12.35
CA ALA A 71 29.73 -3.98 11.67
C ALA A 71 30.72 -3.02 12.37
N ALA A 72 30.21 -1.90 12.90
CA ALA A 72 31.00 -1.00 13.74
C ALA A 72 31.51 -1.64 15.02
N ALA A 73 30.66 -2.37 15.71
CA ALA A 73 31.03 -3.04 16.96
C ALA A 73 32.11 -4.12 16.73
N THR A 74 32.13 -4.74 15.54
CA THR A 74 33.10 -5.79 15.19
C THR A 74 34.35 -5.27 14.48
N GLY A 75 34.46 -3.96 14.25
CA GLY A 75 35.62 -3.33 13.60
C GLY A 75 35.66 -3.52 12.07
N VAL A 76 34.55 -3.93 11.47
CA VAL A 76 34.39 -3.96 10.01
C VAL A 76 33.97 -2.55 9.57
N ALA A 77 34.93 -1.76 9.10
CA ALA A 77 34.73 -0.36 8.74
C ALA A 77 34.27 -0.14 7.28
N ASP A 78 34.04 -1.22 6.52
CA ASP A 78 33.68 -1.11 5.11
C ASP A 78 32.14 -1.17 4.91
N PRO A 79 31.48 -0.08 4.47
CA PRO A 79 30.05 -0.06 4.18
C PRO A 79 29.65 -1.00 3.03
N GLU A 80 30.55 -1.31 2.09
CA GLU A 80 30.22 -2.21 0.97
C GLU A 80 29.99 -3.65 1.46
N SER A 81 30.74 -4.07 2.48
CA SER A 81 30.58 -5.37 3.14
C SER A 81 29.18 -5.58 3.73
N VAL A 82 28.50 -4.51 4.15
CA VAL A 82 27.12 -4.52 4.64
C VAL A 82 26.13 -4.38 3.50
N GLN A 83 26.40 -3.48 2.55
CA GLN A 83 25.48 -3.13 1.47
C GLN A 83 25.08 -4.31 0.59
N GLY A 84 26.05 -5.13 0.16
CA GLY A 84 25.78 -6.26 -0.74
C GLY A 84 24.81 -7.29 -0.16
N PRO A 85 25.12 -7.88 1.01
CA PRO A 85 24.24 -8.84 1.68
C PRO A 85 22.87 -8.25 2.07
N TRP A 86 22.83 -7.02 2.57
CA TRP A 86 21.59 -6.31 2.90
C TRP A 86 20.69 -6.17 1.66
N ARG A 87 21.25 -5.69 0.55
CA ARG A 87 20.51 -5.51 -0.70
C ARG A 87 19.97 -6.83 -1.24
N GLY A 88 20.78 -7.90 -1.20
CA GLY A 88 20.35 -9.23 -1.63
C GLY A 88 19.22 -9.80 -0.77
N HIS A 89 19.18 -9.49 0.52
CA HIS A 89 18.10 -9.91 1.43
C HIS A 89 16.75 -9.25 1.09
N TRP A 90 16.76 -7.98 0.73
CA TRP A 90 15.55 -7.18 0.48
C TRP A 90 15.10 -7.12 -0.98
N GLN A 91 15.88 -7.72 -1.89
CA GLN A 91 15.51 -7.80 -3.29
C GLN A 91 14.23 -8.64 -3.43
N HIS A 92 13.21 -8.06 -4.08
CA HIS A 92 12.00 -8.81 -4.39
C HIS A 92 12.32 -9.96 -5.34
N ASP A 93 11.99 -11.17 -4.91
CA ASP A 93 12.09 -12.39 -5.69
C ASP A 93 10.66 -12.88 -5.99
N PRO A 94 10.21 -12.81 -7.25
CA PRO A 94 8.86 -13.19 -7.63
C PRO A 94 8.59 -14.70 -7.42
N ASP A 95 9.64 -15.53 -7.39
CA ASP A 95 9.54 -16.98 -7.21
C ASP A 95 9.59 -17.40 -5.73
N ALA A 96 9.88 -16.46 -4.81
CA ALA A 96 9.94 -16.68 -3.37
C ALA A 96 8.88 -15.83 -2.61
N PRO A 97 7.59 -16.22 -2.64
CA PRO A 97 6.49 -15.39 -2.14
C PRO A 97 6.51 -15.12 -0.63
N GLU A 98 7.29 -15.87 0.14
CA GLU A 98 7.46 -15.65 1.58
C GLU A 98 8.40 -14.48 1.90
N ARG A 99 9.23 -14.04 0.93
CA ARG A 99 10.20 -12.97 1.15
C ARG A 99 9.55 -11.60 0.92
N VAL A 100 9.43 -10.85 2.01
CA VAL A 100 9.06 -9.43 1.95
C VAL A 100 10.22 -8.66 1.30
N GLY A 101 9.97 -8.06 0.15
CA GLY A 101 10.95 -7.28 -0.60
C GLY A 101 10.29 -6.20 -1.42
N LEU A 102 11.06 -5.18 -1.80
CA LEU A 102 10.59 -4.10 -2.67
C LEU A 102 11.00 -4.36 -4.12
N PRO A 103 10.12 -4.09 -5.10
CA PRO A 103 10.50 -4.09 -6.51
C PRO A 103 11.65 -3.12 -6.74
N GLU A 104 12.71 -3.59 -7.40
CA GLU A 104 13.94 -2.81 -7.66
C GLU A 104 14.69 -2.28 -6.41
N ALA A 105 14.45 -2.86 -5.22
CA ALA A 105 15.23 -2.55 -4.02
C ALA A 105 16.75 -2.70 -4.22
N GLY A 106 17.17 -3.49 -5.22
CA GLY A 106 18.54 -3.66 -5.66
C GLY A 106 19.27 -2.35 -6.03
N ALA A 107 18.56 -1.28 -6.38
CA ALA A 107 19.18 0.02 -6.64
C ALA A 107 19.57 0.77 -5.36
N SER A 108 19.09 0.33 -4.19
CA SER A 108 19.31 0.99 -2.89
C SER A 108 20.79 0.99 -2.49
N ARG A 109 21.25 2.10 -1.91
CA ARG A 109 22.67 2.31 -1.58
C ARG A 109 22.85 2.84 -0.15
N LEU A 110 23.95 2.41 0.46
CA LEU A 110 24.48 2.95 1.70
C LEU A 110 25.62 3.88 1.32
N ASN A 111 25.53 5.15 1.68
CA ASN A 111 26.61 6.12 1.48
C ASN A 111 27.08 6.59 2.86
N CYS A 112 28.28 6.16 3.25
CA CYS A 112 28.87 6.47 4.54
C CYS A 112 30.14 7.29 4.33
N ASP A 113 30.23 8.42 5.04
CA ASP A 113 31.39 9.29 5.09
C ASP A 113 31.74 9.65 6.54
N ALA A 114 32.73 10.53 6.73
CA ALA A 114 33.16 10.98 8.05
C ALA A 114 32.12 11.82 8.81
N SER A 115 31.06 12.27 8.15
CA SER A 115 30.00 13.12 8.71
C SER A 115 28.69 12.37 8.98
N GLY A 116 28.46 11.24 8.31
CA GLY A 116 27.19 10.52 8.40
C GLY A 116 27.12 9.27 7.53
N CYS A 117 26.11 8.42 7.79
CA CYS A 117 25.71 7.32 6.90
C CYS A 117 24.29 7.60 6.40
N THR A 118 24.13 7.84 5.10
CA THR A 118 22.81 7.97 4.49
C THR A 118 22.39 6.66 3.83
N VAL A 119 21.25 6.12 4.24
CA VAL A 119 20.61 4.96 3.62
C VAL A 119 19.60 5.48 2.60
N ARG A 120 19.87 5.27 1.32
CA ARG A 120 18.96 5.65 0.23
C ARG A 120 18.28 4.40 -0.31
N ILE A 121 16.96 4.32 -0.11
CA ILE A 121 16.12 3.23 -0.59
C ILE A 121 15.35 3.71 -1.80
N GLN A 122 15.39 2.91 -2.86
CA GLN A 122 14.69 3.16 -4.11
C GLN A 122 13.85 1.94 -4.46
N TRP A 123 12.61 2.17 -4.90
CA TRP A 123 11.73 1.14 -5.42
C TRP A 123 10.82 1.71 -6.50
N VAL A 124 10.18 0.84 -7.28
CA VAL A 124 9.18 1.22 -8.27
C VAL A 124 7.79 1.18 -7.66
N ASP A 125 7.02 2.26 -7.83
CA ASP A 125 5.58 2.33 -7.57
C ASP A 125 4.90 2.58 -8.92
N GLY A 126 4.07 1.65 -9.37
CA GLY A 126 3.40 1.70 -10.69
C GLY A 126 2.48 2.90 -10.90
N ARG A 127 2.29 3.76 -9.89
CA ARG A 127 1.57 5.04 -10.01
C ARG A 127 2.47 6.22 -10.42
N PHE A 128 3.80 6.08 -10.30
CA PHE A 128 4.78 7.16 -10.48
C PHE A 128 5.88 6.80 -11.47
N GLU A 129 5.55 6.04 -12.52
CA GLU A 129 6.46 5.79 -13.64
C GLU A 129 6.57 7.06 -14.51
N GLU A 130 7.36 8.03 -14.06
CA GLU A 130 7.76 9.17 -14.89
C GLU A 130 9.05 8.80 -15.63
N GLU A 131 8.98 8.71 -16.96
CA GLU A 131 10.11 8.37 -17.84
C GLU A 131 11.31 9.30 -17.57
N GLY A 132 12.33 8.79 -16.86
CA GLY A 132 13.58 9.51 -16.56
C GLY A 132 13.76 10.00 -15.11
N SER A 133 12.72 9.91 -14.28
CA SER A 133 12.83 10.10 -12.83
C SER A 133 12.93 8.71 -12.19
N GLY A 134 14.10 8.35 -11.64
CA GLY A 134 14.21 7.14 -10.82
C GLY A 134 13.06 7.11 -9.81
N GLY A 135 12.41 5.96 -9.65
CA GLY A 135 11.16 5.80 -8.89
C GLY A 135 11.21 6.37 -7.46
N PRO A 136 10.10 6.35 -6.71
CA PRO A 136 10.01 6.98 -5.39
C PRO A 136 11.23 6.65 -4.51
N VAL A 137 11.93 7.71 -4.10
CA VAL A 137 13.13 7.61 -3.26
C VAL A 137 12.72 7.88 -1.82
N PHE A 138 13.04 6.95 -0.92
CA PHE A 138 12.99 7.18 0.51
C PHE A 138 14.43 7.30 1.02
N GLU A 139 14.76 8.47 1.53
CA GLU A 139 16.07 8.76 2.10
C GLU A 139 15.98 8.75 3.61
N TYR A 140 16.82 7.94 4.24
CA TYR A 140 16.90 7.79 5.68
C TYR A 140 18.34 8.07 6.13
N ALA A 141 18.54 9.19 6.81
CA ALA A 141 19.85 9.59 7.32
C ALA A 141 20.07 8.97 8.71
N LEU A 142 21.21 8.29 8.87
CA LEU A 142 21.69 7.74 10.12
C LEU A 142 22.97 8.45 10.55
N GLN A 143 23.09 8.75 11.84
CA GLN A 143 24.36 9.15 12.43
C GLN A 143 25.15 7.88 12.77
N PRO A 144 26.32 7.63 12.16
CA PRO A 144 27.09 6.42 12.43
C PRO A 144 27.81 6.50 13.78
N PRO A 145 28.14 5.34 14.38
CA PRO A 145 29.05 5.27 15.53
C PRO A 145 30.42 5.87 15.18
N SER A 146 31.05 6.53 16.16
CA SER A 146 32.37 7.18 16.02
C SER A 146 33.53 6.23 15.66
N ALA A 147 33.31 4.91 15.65
CA ALA A 147 34.30 3.89 15.32
C ALA A 147 34.68 3.84 13.82
N TRP A 148 33.93 4.53 12.96
CA TRP A 148 34.15 4.55 11.50
C TRP A 148 34.94 5.80 11.05
N LEU A 149 35.30 6.65 12.00
CA LEU A 149 36.12 7.83 11.77
C LEU A 149 37.61 7.42 11.74
N PRO A 150 38.39 7.82 10.73
CA PRO A 150 39.85 7.75 10.80
C PRO A 150 40.41 8.68 11.90
#